data_AF-A0A4Q5XLM4-F1
#
_entry.id   AF-A0A4Q5XLM4-F1
#
_cell.length_a   1.000
_cell.length_b   1.000
_cell.length_c   1.000
_cell.angle_alpha   90.00
_cell.angle_beta   90.00
_cell.angle_gamma   90.00
#
_symmetry.space_group_name_H-M   'P 1'
#
loop_
_entity.id
_entity.type
_entity.pdbx_description
1 polymer ?
#
loop_
_entity_poly.entity_id
_entity_poly.type
_entity_poly.pdbx_seq_one_letter_code
_entity_poly.pdbx_strand_id
1 'polypeptide(L)'
;MALAIRSTQNQAAAPCGCGGTAFVVPGPSFAEHEVALFDWLVKVARYAQLRPAEAQRVCLEIETGLARADQPGTYARLTERFPSLAELRPQLAESPARMARALRMLETILNALAIPAKSLSLSTAPVPHRREA
;
A
#
# COMPACT_ATOMS: atom_id res chain seq x y z
N MET A 1 -24.79 1.77 -56.01
CA MET A 1 -24.27 0.60 -55.29
C MET A 1 -22.75 0.70 -55.30
N ALA A 2 -22.15 1.13 -54.18
CA ALA A 2 -20.69 1.20 -54.01
C ALA A 2 -20.39 1.10 -52.50
N LEU A 3 -19.91 -0.08 -52.06
CA LEU A 3 -19.34 -0.26 -50.73
C LEU A 3 -17.89 0.21 -50.77
N ALA A 4 -17.57 1.25 -50.02
CA ALA A 4 -16.20 1.62 -49.69
C ALA A 4 -15.84 1.06 -48.31
N ILE A 5 -14.88 0.15 -48.33
CA ILE A 5 -14.22 -0.46 -47.17
C ILE A 5 -13.51 0.66 -46.39
N ARG A 6 -13.80 0.78 -45.08
CA ARG A 6 -12.86 1.38 -44.12
C ARG A 6 -12.59 0.38 -43.01
N SER A 7 -11.40 -0.20 -43.16
CA SER A 7 -10.46 -0.65 -42.14
C SER A 7 -10.98 -0.69 -40.72
N THR A 8 -11.12 -1.92 -40.21
CA THR A 8 -10.98 -2.25 -38.79
C THR A 8 -9.61 -1.77 -38.30
N GLN A 9 -9.55 -0.50 -37.90
CA GLN A 9 -8.43 0.01 -37.14
C GLN A 9 -8.42 -0.73 -35.80
N ASN A 10 -7.34 -1.50 -35.61
CA ASN A 10 -6.72 -1.79 -34.32
C ASN A 10 -7.11 -0.74 -33.28
N GLN A 11 -8.13 -1.03 -32.47
CA GLN A 11 -8.24 -0.40 -31.17
C GLN A 11 -7.17 -1.04 -30.31
N ALA A 12 -5.92 -0.60 -30.51
CA ALA A 12 -4.92 -0.67 -29.46
C ALA A 12 -5.59 -0.06 -28.24
N ALA A 13 -5.82 -0.88 -27.22
CA ALA A 13 -6.35 -0.44 -25.95
C ALA A 13 -5.50 0.75 -25.49
N ALA A 14 -6.06 1.96 -25.61
CA ALA A 14 -5.40 3.15 -25.11
C ALA A 14 -5.28 2.96 -23.60
N PRO A 15 -4.07 2.94 -23.01
CA PRO A 15 -3.96 2.97 -21.57
C PRO A 15 -4.62 4.27 -21.13
N CYS A 16 -5.71 4.16 -20.38
CA CYS A 16 -6.27 5.27 -19.63
C CYS A 16 -5.11 5.92 -18.87
N GLY A 17 -4.74 7.13 -19.26
CA GLY A 17 -3.63 7.90 -18.71
C GLY A 17 -3.93 8.44 -17.32
N CYS A 18 -4.73 7.73 -16.50
CA CYS A 18 -5.07 8.22 -15.17
C CYS A 18 -3.85 8.29 -14.24
N GLY A 19 -2.74 7.60 -14.56
CA GLY A 19 -1.42 7.80 -13.92
C GLY A 19 -1.47 7.83 -12.39
N GLY A 20 -2.53 7.25 -11.81
CA GLY A 20 -2.98 7.61 -10.48
C GLY A 20 -2.02 7.01 -9.47
N THR A 21 -1.38 7.86 -8.67
CA THR A 21 -0.61 7.37 -7.54
C THR A 21 -1.60 7.00 -6.45
N ALA A 22 -1.68 5.70 -6.11
CA ALA A 22 -2.45 5.29 -4.95
C ALA A 22 -1.76 5.81 -3.68
N PHE A 23 -2.51 6.51 -2.83
CA PHE A 23 -2.05 6.96 -1.52
C PHE A 23 -2.69 6.10 -0.45
N VAL A 24 -1.87 5.61 0.49
CA VAL A 24 -2.36 4.93 1.69
C VAL A 24 -2.66 6.02 2.70
N VAL A 25 -3.92 6.12 3.13
CA VAL A 25 -4.37 7.07 4.15
C VAL A 25 -4.66 6.29 5.43
N PRO A 26 -4.21 6.74 6.61
CA PRO A 26 -4.57 6.10 7.86
C PRO A 26 -6.10 6.15 8.03
N GLY A 27 -6.72 4.98 8.18
CA GLY A 27 -8.14 4.88 8.48
C GLY A 27 -8.47 5.29 9.93
N PRO A 28 -9.76 5.33 10.30
CA PRO A 28 -10.20 5.69 11.66
C PRO A 28 -9.72 4.72 12.75
N SER A 29 -9.11 3.61 12.35
CA SER A 29 -8.46 2.65 13.24
C SER A 29 -7.17 3.18 13.87
N PHE A 30 -6.64 4.33 13.45
CA PHE A 30 -5.44 4.98 14.01
C PHE A 30 -5.81 6.28 14.74
N ALA A 31 -5.20 6.49 15.91
CA ALA A 31 -5.38 7.73 16.66
C ALA A 31 -4.59 8.89 16.02
N GLU A 32 -5.01 10.13 16.25
CA GLU A 32 -4.37 11.32 15.63
C GLU A 32 -2.87 11.41 15.92
N HIS A 33 -2.45 11.05 17.14
CA HIS A 33 -1.04 11.06 17.54
C HIS A 33 -0.19 9.99 16.80
N GLU A 34 -0.82 9.04 16.13
CA GLU A 34 -0.16 7.98 15.37
C GLU A 34 0.08 8.37 13.90
N VAL A 35 -0.54 9.46 13.41
CA VAL A 35 -0.44 9.89 12.01
C VAL A 35 1.01 10.18 11.61
N ALA A 36 1.79 10.84 12.49
CA ALA A 36 3.19 11.13 12.21
C ALA A 36 4.05 9.86 12.06
N LEU A 37 3.78 8.82 12.87
CA LEU A 37 4.44 7.52 12.76
C LEU A 37 4.04 6.83 11.46
N PHE A 38 2.75 6.86 11.12
CA PHE A 38 2.23 6.29 9.88
C PHE A 38 2.88 6.92 8.65
N ASP A 39 2.91 8.25 8.57
CA ASP A 39 3.52 8.99 7.46
C ASP A 39 5.01 8.69 7.30
N TRP A 40 5.71 8.56 8.43
CA TRP A 40 7.12 8.17 8.43
C TRP A 40 7.31 6.74 7.90
N LEU A 41 6.45 5.79 8.31
CA LEU A 41 6.48 4.41 7.81
C LEU A 41 6.14 4.33 6.31
N VAL A 42 5.24 5.18 5.81
CA VAL A 42 4.95 5.29 4.37
C VAL A 42 6.19 5.71 3.60
N LYS A 43 6.96 6.67 4.13
CA LYS A 43 8.24 7.09 3.51
C LYS A 43 9.22 5.92 3.46
N VAL A 44 9.40 5.18 4.56
CA VAL A 44 10.29 4.00 4.58
C VAL A 44 9.88 2.98 3.52
N ALA A 45 8.60 2.62 3.46
CA ALA A 45 8.10 1.64 2.51
C ALA A 45 8.28 2.10 1.04
N ARG A 46 8.08 3.40 0.78
CA ARG A 46 8.28 3.99 -0.57
C ARG A 46 9.76 4.05 -0.96
N TYR A 47 10.65 4.43 -0.05
CA TYR A 47 12.09 4.49 -0.31
C TYR A 47 12.68 3.12 -0.59
N ALA A 48 12.10 2.06 -0.03
CA ALA A 48 12.55 0.70 -0.29
C ALA A 48 12.26 0.20 -1.71
N GLN A 49 11.41 0.90 -2.49
CA GLN A 49 11.06 0.59 -3.87
C GLN A 49 10.72 -0.89 -4.11
N LEU A 50 10.01 -1.50 -3.16
CA LEU A 50 9.67 -2.92 -3.22
C LEU A 50 8.78 -3.22 -4.42
N ARG A 51 9.03 -4.35 -5.08
CA ARG A 51 8.07 -4.90 -6.03
C ARG A 51 6.84 -5.43 -5.27
N PRO A 52 5.66 -5.50 -5.88
CA PRO A 52 4.44 -5.97 -5.21
C PRO A 52 4.60 -7.34 -4.53
N ALA A 53 5.29 -8.28 -5.18
CA ALA A 53 5.55 -9.61 -4.60
C ALA A 53 6.49 -9.58 -3.39
N GLU A 54 7.42 -8.63 -3.34
CA GLU A 54 8.32 -8.43 -2.19
C GLU A 54 7.57 -7.79 -1.02
N ALA A 55 6.74 -6.78 -1.30
CA ALA A 55 5.84 -6.20 -0.30
C ALA A 55 4.95 -7.26 0.35
N GLN A 56 4.32 -8.14 -0.44
CA GLN A 56 3.51 -9.24 0.07
C GLN A 56 4.31 -10.20 0.97
N ARG A 57 5.54 -10.54 0.58
CA ARG A 57 6.40 -11.42 1.40
C ARG A 57 6.74 -10.78 2.76
N VAL A 58 6.99 -9.47 2.76
CA VAL A 58 7.26 -8.74 4.00
C VAL A 58 6.00 -8.64 4.87
N CYS A 59 4.82 -8.45 4.28
CA CYS A 59 3.55 -8.53 5.04
C CYS A 59 3.41 -9.85 5.78
N LEU A 60 3.62 -10.98 5.09
CA LEU A 60 3.50 -12.31 5.70
C LEU A 60 4.52 -12.52 6.84
N GLU A 61 5.72 -11.97 6.69
CA GLU A 61 6.73 -11.98 7.74
C GLU A 61 6.27 -11.21 8.98
N ILE A 62 5.68 -10.02 8.78
CA ILE A 62 5.11 -9.20 9.86
C ILE A 62 3.96 -9.92 10.54
N GLU A 63 3.00 -10.44 9.77
CA GLU A 63 1.83 -11.15 10.28
C GLU A 63 2.24 -12.37 11.12
N THR A 64 3.19 -13.16 10.62
CA THR A 64 3.75 -14.31 11.36
C THR A 64 4.41 -13.87 12.66
N GLY A 65 5.17 -12.77 12.62
CA GLY A 65 5.82 -12.20 13.79
C GLY A 65 4.84 -11.72 14.86
N LEU A 66 3.77 -11.04 14.44
CA LEU A 66 2.69 -10.58 15.30
C LEU A 66 1.94 -11.76 15.93
N ALA A 67 1.61 -12.79 15.15
CA ALA A 67 0.92 -13.98 15.63
C ALA A 67 1.73 -14.77 16.67
N ARG A 68 3.06 -14.76 16.54
CA ARG A 68 3.99 -15.41 17.50
C ARG A 68 4.38 -14.54 18.69
N ALA A 69 3.88 -13.31 18.75
CA ALA A 69 4.34 -12.31 19.70
C ALA A 69 5.88 -12.09 19.69
N ASP A 70 6.52 -12.25 18.53
CA ASP A 70 7.94 -11.99 18.30
C ASP A 70 8.12 -10.60 17.66
N GLN A 71 7.55 -9.55 18.28
CA GLN A 71 7.71 -8.19 17.74
C GLN A 71 9.17 -7.73 17.72
N PRO A 72 9.99 -7.95 18.77
CA PRO A 72 11.40 -7.51 18.75
C PRO A 72 12.23 -8.23 17.68
N GLY A 73 12.08 -9.55 17.53
CA GLY A 73 12.82 -10.30 16.52
C GLY A 73 12.37 -9.97 15.11
N THR A 74 11.05 -9.80 14.90
CA THR A 74 10.51 -9.35 13.62
C THR A 74 11.00 -7.95 13.26
N TYR A 75 10.98 -7.03 14.21
CA TYR A 75 11.48 -5.67 13.99
C TYR A 75 12.97 -5.64 13.67
N ALA A 76 13.78 -6.48 14.33
CA ALA A 76 15.21 -6.60 14.04
C ALA A 76 15.46 -7.08 12.60
N ARG A 77 14.80 -8.16 12.16
CA ARG A 77 14.89 -8.67 10.78
C ARG A 77 14.45 -7.63 9.74
N LEU A 78 13.36 -6.91 10.02
CA LEU A 78 12.91 -5.83 9.15
C LEU A 78 13.90 -4.68 9.11
N THR A 79 14.58 -4.37 10.22
CA THR A 79 15.61 -3.32 10.26
C THR A 79 16.81 -3.67 9.37
N GLU A 80 17.15 -4.95 9.22
CA GLU A 80 18.18 -5.37 8.27
C GLU A 80 17.78 -5.08 6.81
N ARG A 81 16.48 -5.18 6.50
CA ARG A 81 15.92 -4.93 5.15
C ARG A 81 15.60 -3.45 4.91
N PHE A 82 15.24 -2.74 5.96
CA PHE A 82 14.87 -1.33 5.97
C PHE A 82 15.69 -0.59 7.03
N PRO A 83 16.95 -0.23 6.73
CA PRO A 83 17.87 0.34 7.72
C PRO A 83 17.32 1.58 8.43
N SER A 84 16.50 2.39 7.76
CA SER A 84 15.84 3.56 8.35
C SER A 84 14.97 3.22 9.56
N LEU A 85 14.44 1.99 9.66
CA LEU A 85 13.68 1.55 10.84
C LEU A 85 14.52 1.62 12.13
N ALA A 86 15.84 1.53 12.05
CA ALA A 86 16.71 1.66 13.23
C ALA A 86 16.47 2.97 14.00
N GLU A 87 16.07 4.05 13.30
CA GLU A 87 15.80 5.37 13.90
C GLU A 87 14.60 5.36 14.86
N LEU A 88 13.61 4.49 14.62
CA LEU A 88 12.43 4.36 15.47
C LEU A 88 12.64 3.43 16.66
N ARG A 89 13.71 2.61 16.65
CA ARG A 89 13.94 1.61 17.69
C ARG A 89 13.92 2.17 19.12
N PRO A 90 14.55 3.33 19.44
CA PRO A 90 14.49 3.88 20.80
C PRO A 90 13.05 4.18 21.26
N GLN A 91 12.21 4.70 20.36
CA GLN A 91 10.82 5.05 20.67
C GLN A 91 9.91 3.84 20.82
N LEU A 92 10.25 2.72 20.17
CA LEU A 92 9.46 1.50 20.17
C LEU A 92 9.91 0.50 21.24
N ALA A 93 11.17 0.54 21.66
CA ALA A 93 11.73 -0.40 22.65
C ALA A 93 11.08 -0.28 24.03
N GLU A 94 10.53 0.90 24.37
CA GLU A 94 9.88 1.16 25.66
C GLU A 94 8.52 0.46 25.80
N SER A 95 7.90 0.01 24.70
CA SER A 95 6.57 -0.58 24.72
C SER A 95 6.38 -1.65 23.64
N PRO A 96 6.25 -2.94 24.03
CA PRO A 96 5.92 -4.02 23.11
C PRO A 96 4.63 -3.76 22.32
N ALA A 97 3.63 -3.12 22.96
CA ALA A 97 2.38 -2.75 22.31
C ALA A 97 2.60 -1.70 21.20
N ARG A 98 3.46 -0.70 21.44
CA ARG A 98 3.80 0.32 20.44
C ARG A 98 4.57 -0.27 19.28
N MET A 99 5.48 -1.21 19.53
CA MET A 99 6.18 -1.94 18.47
C MET A 99 5.22 -2.81 17.65
N ALA A 100 4.33 -3.57 18.29
CA ALA A 100 3.28 -4.33 17.60
C ALA A 100 2.41 -3.43 16.72
N ARG A 101 2.10 -2.24 17.21
CA ARG A 101 1.30 -1.25 16.50
C ARG A 101 2.03 -0.69 15.28
N ALA A 102 3.31 -0.34 15.41
CA ALA A 102 4.15 0.09 14.28
C ALA A 102 4.26 -1.00 13.20
N LEU A 103 4.40 -2.27 13.62
CA LEU A 103 4.41 -3.41 12.71
C LEU A 103 3.08 -3.56 11.96
N ARG A 104 1.92 -3.43 12.63
CA ARG A 104 0.59 -3.44 11.96
C ARG A 104 0.41 -2.28 10.97
N MET A 105 0.92 -1.09 11.30
CA MET A 105 0.91 0.03 10.35
C MET A 105 1.73 -0.30 9.11
N LEU A 106 2.94 -0.82 9.31
CA LEU A 106 3.82 -1.21 8.21
C LEU A 106 3.19 -2.31 7.34
N GLU A 107 2.59 -3.33 7.97
CA GLU A 107 1.82 -4.37 7.28
C GLU A 107 0.70 -3.78 6.43
N THR A 108 -0.08 -2.84 6.97
CA THR A 108 -1.16 -2.17 6.24
C THR A 108 -0.64 -1.42 5.01
N ILE A 109 0.46 -0.68 5.18
CA ILE A 109 1.11 0.06 4.10
C ILE A 109 1.61 -0.89 3.02
N LEU A 110 2.29 -1.97 3.40
CA LEU A 110 2.84 -2.95 2.47
C LEU A 110 1.74 -3.73 1.74
N ASN A 111 0.64 -4.08 2.41
CA ASN A 111 -0.52 -4.71 1.77
C ASN A 111 -1.12 -3.81 0.69
N ALA A 112 -1.20 -2.50 0.93
CA ALA A 112 -1.65 -1.56 -0.09
C ALA A 112 -0.66 -1.45 -1.28
N LEU A 113 0.65 -1.53 -1.02
CA LEU A 113 1.68 -1.55 -2.06
C LEU A 113 1.76 -2.87 -2.84
N ALA A 114 1.28 -3.97 -2.26
CA ALA A 114 1.23 -5.28 -2.91
C ALA A 114 0.14 -5.38 -3.99
N ILE A 115 -0.85 -4.48 -3.99
CA ILE A 115 -1.89 -4.43 -5.01
C ILE A 115 -1.28 -3.87 -6.30
N PRO A 116 -1.25 -4.64 -7.42
CA PRO A 116 -0.74 -4.13 -8.68
C PRO A 116 -1.55 -2.91 -9.13
N ALA A 117 -0.89 -1.83 -9.57
CA ALA A 117 -1.57 -0.61 -10.03
C ALA A 117 -2.59 -0.86 -11.15
N LYS A 118 -2.41 -1.92 -11.96
CA LYS A 118 -3.37 -2.34 -13.01
C LYS A 118 -4.65 -2.99 -12.46
N SER A 119 -4.67 -3.38 -11.19
CA SER A 119 -5.75 -4.13 -10.55
C SER A 119 -6.79 -3.25 -9.86
N LEU A 120 -6.59 -1.93 -9.80
CA LEU A 120 -7.52 -0.95 -9.22
C LEU A 120 -8.64 -0.52 -10.19
N SER A 121 -8.90 -1.30 -11.24
CA SER A 121 -10.02 -1.07 -12.15
C SER A 121 -11.30 -1.73 -11.61
N LEU A 122 -11.73 -1.35 -10.41
CA LEU A 122 -13.02 -1.77 -9.88
C LEU A 122 -13.75 -0.59 -9.23
N SER A 123 -14.88 -0.25 -9.86
CA SER A 123 -15.97 0.58 -9.36
C SER A 123 -15.81 2.11 -9.50
N THR A 124 -15.80 2.60 -10.73
CA THR A 124 -16.61 3.81 -11.02
C THR A 124 -18.07 3.38 -10.99
N ALA A 125 -18.75 3.62 -9.87
CA ALA A 125 -20.21 3.59 -9.85
C ALA A 125 -20.74 4.52 -10.94
N PRO A 126 -21.70 4.10 -11.79
CA PRO A 126 -22.30 5.00 -12.76
C PRO A 126 -23.00 6.13 -12.00
N VAL A 127 -22.53 7.35 -12.19
CA VAL A 127 -23.19 8.55 -11.69
C VAL A 127 -24.61 8.57 -12.29
N PRO A 128 -25.69 8.57 -11.49
CA PRO A 128 -27.02 8.67 -12.05
C PRO A 128 -27.19 10.06 -12.66
N HIS A 129 -27.30 10.13 -13.99
CA HIS A 129 -27.71 11.34 -14.68
C HIS A 129 -29.14 11.68 -14.24
N ARG A 130 -29.27 12.68 -13.37
CA ARG A 130 -30.54 13.34 -13.07
C ARG A 130 -31.04 13.96 -14.38
N ARG A 131 -32.08 13.37 -14.99
CA ARG A 131 -32.84 14.03 -16.06
C ARG A 131 -33.62 15.16 -15.40
N GLU A 132 -33.24 16.39 -15.70
CA GLU A 132 -34.11 17.56 -15.50
C GLU A 132 -35.30 17.43 -16.46
N ALA A 133 -36.50 17.59 -15.91
CA ALA A 133 -37.75 17.74 -16.62
C ALA A 133 -38.40 19.04 -16.13
#